data_AF-A0A8E2JHZ7-F1
#
_entry.id   AF-A0A8E2JHZ7-F1
#
_cell.length_a   1.000
_cell.length_b   1.000
_cell.length_c   1.000
_cell.angle_alpha   90.00
_cell.angle_beta   90.00
_cell.angle_gamma   90.00
#
_symmetry.space_group_name_H-M   'P 1'
#
loop_
_entity.id
_entity.type
_entity.pdbx_description
1 polymer ?
#
loop_
_entity_poly.entity_id
_entity_poly.type
_entity_poly.pdbx_seq_one_letter_code
_entity_poly.pdbx_strand_id
1 'polypeptide(L)'
;MFSSSLLLVTLLTLTLTYAYPSSQPPFYLVTTTQKGPTTNSSHLRAVSATSLFDPYYRPALAIRLTGPGYGSVPNFTLTHGILHTTASGPHGFGLYEYNSTQVVQGQELQFLAAERTHGELSLRNGYLLAVNGTTKGWTICVGELEQDVIEWMGTDASCNATYIHAVAEPPY
;
A
#
# COMPACT_ATOMS: atom_id res chain seq x y z
N MET A 1 47.76 -49.20 33.83
CA MET A 1 47.08 -48.87 32.57
C MET A 1 46.02 -47.84 32.89
N PHE A 2 46.22 -46.57 32.52
CA PHE A 2 45.21 -45.52 32.68
C PHE A 2 44.72 -45.15 31.27
N SER A 3 43.44 -45.37 31.00
CA SER A 3 42.81 -45.02 29.73
C SER A 3 42.08 -43.68 29.91
N SER A 4 42.46 -42.69 29.10
CA SER A 4 41.95 -41.33 29.13
C SER A 4 40.90 -41.16 28.03
N SER A 5 39.65 -40.88 28.40
CA SER A 5 38.55 -40.66 27.45
C SER A 5 38.39 -39.17 27.16
N LEU A 6 38.70 -38.76 25.93
CA LEU A 6 38.43 -37.42 25.40
C LEU A 6 36.95 -37.30 24.99
N LEU A 7 36.24 -36.33 25.56
CA LEU A 7 34.89 -35.90 25.17
C LEU A 7 35.01 -34.83 24.07
N LEU A 8 34.50 -35.13 22.87
CA LEU A 8 34.32 -34.15 21.79
C LEU A 8 33.00 -33.41 21.98
N VAL A 9 33.05 -32.08 22.09
CA VAL A 9 31.86 -31.20 22.08
C VAL A 9 31.73 -30.61 20.68
N THR A 10 30.66 -30.97 19.96
CA THR A 10 30.32 -30.41 18.65
C THR A 10 29.49 -29.13 18.83
N LEU A 11 30.06 -27.97 18.50
CA LEU A 11 29.32 -26.72 18.41
C LEU A 11 28.48 -26.70 17.12
N LEU A 12 27.16 -26.63 17.26
CA LEU A 12 26.22 -26.42 16.15
C LEU A 12 26.09 -24.91 15.89
N THR A 13 26.69 -24.42 14.80
CA THR A 13 26.55 -23.01 14.40
C THR A 13 25.25 -22.82 13.62
N LEU A 14 24.25 -22.14 14.20
CA LEU A 14 23.08 -21.66 13.47
C LEU A 14 23.51 -20.48 12.56
N THR A 15 23.48 -20.69 11.24
CA THR A 15 23.65 -19.59 10.28
C THR A 15 22.31 -18.86 10.13
N LEU A 16 22.20 -17.69 10.77
CA LEU A 16 21.14 -16.72 10.52
C LEU A 16 21.33 -16.12 9.12
N THR A 17 20.57 -16.60 8.15
CA THR A 17 20.47 -15.96 6.84
C THR A 17 19.66 -14.67 6.99
N TYR A 18 20.33 -13.53 6.93
CA TYR A 18 19.67 -12.25 6.74
C TYR A 18 19.01 -12.25 5.35
N ALA A 19 17.69 -12.31 5.31
CA ALA A 19 16.94 -12.11 4.08
C ALA A 19 17.13 -10.65 3.64
N TYR A 20 17.82 -10.47 2.51
CA TYR A 20 17.93 -9.18 1.86
C TYR A 20 16.53 -8.66 1.54
N PRO A 21 16.20 -7.37 1.79
CA PRO A 21 14.91 -6.84 1.38
C PRO A 21 14.81 -6.92 -0.14
N SER A 22 14.03 -7.89 -0.61
CA SER A 22 13.59 -7.99 -2.00
C SER A 22 12.77 -6.73 -2.28
N SER A 23 13.37 -5.73 -2.91
CA SER A 23 12.66 -4.58 -3.48
C SER A 23 11.53 -5.11 -4.36
N GLN A 24 10.28 -4.98 -3.90
CA GLN A 24 9.13 -5.35 -4.71
C GLN A 24 9.08 -4.41 -5.93
N PRO A 25 8.83 -4.91 -7.16
CA PRO A 25 8.66 -4.03 -8.31
C PRO A 25 7.51 -3.04 -8.06
N PRO A 26 7.56 -1.83 -8.66
CA PRO A 26 6.46 -0.89 -8.57
C PRO A 26 5.15 -1.50 -9.06
N PHE A 27 4.05 -1.07 -8.45
CA PHE A 27 2.70 -1.53 -8.77
C PHE A 27 1.71 -0.37 -8.74
N TYR A 28 0.55 -0.57 -9.35
CA TYR A 28 -0.56 0.37 -9.30
C TYR A 28 -1.58 -0.09 -8.25
N LEU A 29 -2.19 0.86 -7.56
CA LEU A 29 -3.31 0.58 -6.67
C LEU A 29 -4.62 0.72 -7.44
N VAL A 30 -5.44 -0.33 -7.38
CA VAL A 30 -6.80 -0.32 -7.94
C VAL A 30 -7.79 -0.81 -6.90
N THR A 31 -9.00 -0.25 -6.92
CA THR A 31 -10.11 -0.73 -6.09
C THR A 31 -10.94 -1.74 -6.83
N THR A 32 -11.52 -2.71 -6.12
CA THR A 32 -12.43 -3.72 -6.68
C THR A 32 -13.28 -4.34 -5.59
N THR A 33 -14.44 -4.90 -5.97
CA THR A 33 -15.28 -5.70 -5.07
C THR A 33 -14.78 -7.13 -4.88
N GLN A 34 -13.74 -7.55 -5.60
CA GLN A 34 -13.21 -8.92 -5.53
C GLN A 34 -12.05 -9.04 -4.55
N LYS A 35 -12.07 -10.10 -3.73
CA LYS A 35 -10.95 -10.47 -2.85
C LYS A 35 -9.93 -11.40 -3.53
N GLY A 36 -10.34 -12.12 -4.57
CA GLY A 36 -9.56 -13.21 -5.17
C GLY A 36 -8.21 -12.74 -5.72
N PRO A 37 -7.15 -13.57 -5.63
CA PRO A 37 -5.83 -13.26 -6.18
C PRO A 37 -5.82 -12.94 -7.66
N THR A 38 -5.35 -11.73 -7.99
CA THR A 38 -4.88 -11.38 -9.33
C THR A 38 -3.97 -10.16 -9.26
N THR A 39 -2.92 -10.18 -10.09
CA THR A 39 -2.08 -9.01 -10.37
C THR A 39 -2.43 -8.38 -11.73
N ASN A 40 -3.28 -9.05 -12.50
CA ASN A 40 -3.81 -8.56 -13.77
C ASN A 40 -5.15 -7.87 -13.51
N SER A 41 -5.16 -6.56 -13.75
CA SER A 41 -6.33 -5.69 -13.58
C SER A 41 -7.50 -6.06 -14.50
N SER A 42 -7.24 -6.64 -15.67
CA SER A 42 -8.28 -7.07 -16.63
C SER A 42 -9.14 -8.23 -16.13
N HIS A 43 -8.66 -8.97 -15.13
CA HIS A 43 -9.44 -10.04 -14.48
C HIS A 43 -10.30 -9.53 -13.31
N LEU A 44 -10.15 -8.26 -12.94
CA LEU A 44 -10.91 -7.64 -11.85
C LEU A 44 -12.24 -7.09 -12.36
N ARG A 45 -13.30 -7.39 -11.61
CA ARG A 45 -14.64 -6.82 -11.80
C ARG A 45 -14.76 -5.52 -11.03
N ALA A 46 -15.54 -4.58 -11.59
CA ALA A 46 -15.79 -3.28 -10.97
C ALA A 46 -14.47 -2.61 -10.52
N VAL A 47 -13.47 -2.66 -11.40
CA VAL A 47 -12.14 -2.12 -11.10
C VAL A 47 -12.13 -0.62 -11.33
N SER A 48 -11.50 0.13 -10.43
CA SER A 48 -11.26 1.56 -10.62
C SER A 48 -9.80 1.86 -10.32
N ALA A 49 -9.19 2.67 -11.19
CA ALA A 49 -7.85 3.18 -10.95
C ALA A 49 -7.88 4.19 -9.81
N THR A 50 -6.72 4.42 -9.19
CA THR A 50 -6.54 5.43 -8.15
C THR A 50 -5.67 6.55 -8.65
N SER A 51 -5.78 7.73 -8.03
CA SER A 51 -4.93 8.89 -8.30
C SER A 51 -4.70 9.68 -7.02
N LEU A 52 -3.54 10.33 -6.93
CA LEU A 52 -3.25 11.27 -5.85
C LEU A 52 -3.97 12.59 -6.14
N PHE A 53 -4.49 13.22 -5.09
CA PHE A 53 -5.08 14.54 -5.21
C PHE A 53 -4.91 15.35 -3.92
N ASP A 54 -4.92 16.67 -4.06
CA ASP A 54 -4.90 17.63 -2.96
C ASP A 54 -6.25 18.36 -2.93
N PRO A 55 -7.19 17.94 -2.06
CA PRO A 55 -8.48 18.62 -1.95
C PRO A 55 -8.39 20.01 -1.31
N TYR A 56 -7.32 20.30 -0.56
CA TYR A 56 -7.32 21.38 0.44
C TYR A 56 -6.20 22.40 0.30
N TYR A 57 -5.37 22.30 -0.74
CA TYR A 57 -4.08 22.99 -0.77
C TYR A 57 -3.24 22.66 0.48
N ARG A 58 -3.32 21.41 0.95
CA ARG A 58 -2.62 20.92 2.15
C ARG A 58 -1.39 20.12 1.75
N PRO A 59 -0.38 20.01 2.64
CA PRO A 59 0.82 19.23 2.36
C PRO A 59 0.55 17.73 2.11
N ALA A 60 -0.52 17.20 2.69
CA ALA A 60 -0.90 15.80 2.55
C ALA A 60 -1.79 15.58 1.32
N LEU A 61 -1.43 14.61 0.50
CA LEU A 61 -2.23 14.14 -0.63
C LEU A 61 -3.11 12.98 -0.19
N ALA A 62 -4.35 12.94 -0.66
CA ALA A 62 -5.24 11.80 -0.49
C ALA A 62 -5.25 10.93 -1.76
N ILE A 63 -5.79 9.71 -1.65
CA ILE A 63 -6.10 8.87 -2.82
C ILE A 63 -7.59 8.96 -3.14
N ARG A 64 -7.89 9.27 -4.39
CA ARG A 64 -9.24 9.17 -4.98
C ARG A 64 -9.32 8.10 -6.03
N LEU A 65 -10.54 7.67 -6.33
CA LEU A 65 -10.84 6.89 -7.51
C LEU A 65 -10.81 7.80 -8.74
N THR A 66 -10.37 7.24 -9.85
CA THR A 66 -10.37 7.88 -11.16
C THR A 66 -11.02 6.96 -12.18
N GLY A 67 -11.84 7.55 -13.05
CA GLY A 67 -12.44 6.84 -14.17
C GLY A 67 -11.39 6.37 -15.18
N PRO A 68 -11.76 5.43 -16.07
CA PRO A 68 -10.89 5.00 -17.16
C PRO A 68 -10.52 6.18 -18.07
N GLY A 69 -9.27 6.23 -18.52
CA GLY A 69 -8.77 7.25 -19.47
C GLY A 69 -8.25 8.55 -18.86
N TYR A 70 -8.27 8.73 -17.53
CA TYR A 70 -7.69 9.90 -16.87
C TYR A 70 -6.21 9.69 -16.53
N GLY A 71 -5.38 10.65 -16.95
CA GLY A 71 -3.96 10.46 -17.28
C GLY A 71 -2.92 10.50 -16.16
N SER A 72 -3.21 10.04 -14.94
CA SER A 72 -2.14 9.77 -13.97
C SER A 72 -2.55 8.73 -12.94
N VAL A 73 -2.06 7.51 -13.13
CA VAL A 73 -2.16 6.43 -12.14
C VAL A 73 -0.78 6.33 -11.47
N PRO A 74 -0.68 6.69 -10.19
CA PRO A 74 0.58 6.68 -9.47
C PRO A 74 1.11 5.24 -9.36
N ASN A 75 2.42 5.12 -9.52
CA ASN A 75 3.15 3.91 -9.17
C ASN A 75 3.52 3.96 -7.70
N PHE A 76 3.39 2.81 -7.04
CA PHE A 76 3.73 2.65 -5.65
C PHE A 76 4.79 1.58 -5.46
N THR A 77 5.62 1.76 -4.44
CA THR A 77 6.39 0.67 -3.82
C THR A 77 5.96 0.53 -2.36
N LEU A 78 6.26 -0.61 -1.74
CA LEU A 78 5.93 -0.87 -0.34
C LEU A 78 7.19 -1.34 0.39
N THR A 79 7.68 -0.54 1.33
CA THR A 79 8.83 -0.92 2.16
C THR A 79 8.57 -0.58 3.62
N HIS A 80 8.98 -1.46 4.54
CA HIS A 80 8.79 -1.29 6.00
C HIS A 80 7.36 -0.90 6.43
N GLY A 81 6.37 -1.34 5.65
CA GLY A 81 4.95 -1.07 5.88
C GLY A 81 4.46 0.32 5.46
N ILE A 82 5.22 1.00 4.61
CA ILE A 82 4.91 2.33 4.07
C ILE A 82 4.78 2.23 2.55
N LEU A 83 3.68 2.76 2.00
CA LEU A 83 3.57 2.98 0.57
C LEU A 83 4.36 4.23 0.19
N HIS A 84 5.20 4.11 -0.82
CA HIS A 84 5.97 5.21 -1.39
C HIS A 84 5.48 5.48 -2.80
N THR A 85 5.42 6.74 -3.19
CA THR A 85 5.11 7.16 -4.55
C THR A 85 5.77 8.50 -4.85
N THR A 86 5.85 8.89 -6.11
CA THR A 86 6.35 10.20 -6.51
C THR A 86 5.25 11.00 -7.16
N ALA A 87 5.17 12.28 -6.78
CA ALA A 87 4.18 13.20 -7.33
C ALA A 87 4.76 14.61 -7.41
N SER A 88 4.11 15.45 -8.21
CA SER A 88 4.43 16.88 -8.22
C SER A 88 4.10 17.52 -6.89
N GLY A 89 4.98 18.41 -6.42
CA GLY A 89 4.76 19.14 -5.18
C GLY A 89 3.59 20.13 -5.28
N PRO A 90 3.25 20.80 -4.16
CA PRO A 90 2.24 21.85 -4.16
C PRO A 90 2.49 22.88 -5.28
N HIS A 91 1.42 23.26 -5.98
CA HIS A 91 1.46 24.15 -7.15
C HIS A 91 2.24 23.62 -8.38
N GLY A 92 2.56 22.33 -8.43
CA GLY A 92 3.21 21.70 -9.58
C GLY A 92 4.72 21.92 -9.66
N PHE A 93 5.35 22.49 -8.62
CA PHE A 93 6.80 22.69 -8.58
C PHE A 93 7.48 21.45 -8.03
N GLY A 94 8.48 20.94 -8.76
CA GLY A 94 9.31 19.81 -8.33
C GLY A 94 8.59 18.46 -8.32
N LEU A 95 9.38 17.40 -8.19
CA LEU A 95 8.90 16.05 -7.90
C LEU A 95 9.40 15.67 -6.52
N TYR A 96 8.52 15.15 -5.69
CA TYR A 96 8.82 14.72 -4.32
C TYR A 96 8.41 13.28 -4.12
N GLU A 97 9.10 12.60 -3.23
CA GLU A 97 8.65 11.32 -2.69
C GLU A 97 7.60 11.58 -1.61
N TYR A 98 6.50 10.85 -1.72
CA TYR A 98 5.36 10.89 -0.83
C TYR A 98 5.18 9.53 -0.18
N ASN A 99 5.11 9.54 1.15
CA ASN A 99 5.03 8.34 1.99
C ASN A 99 3.66 8.26 2.64
N SER A 100 3.07 7.06 2.70
CA SER A 100 1.80 6.86 3.41
C SER A 100 1.92 7.24 4.88
N THR A 101 0.96 8.03 5.33
CA THR A 101 0.78 8.40 6.73
C THR A 101 0.24 7.23 7.55
N GLN A 102 0.06 7.43 8.86
CA GLN A 102 -0.52 6.41 9.73
C GLN A 102 -1.95 6.13 9.27
N VAL A 103 -2.29 4.85 9.15
CA VAL A 103 -3.67 4.47 8.82
C VAL A 103 -4.55 4.60 10.05
N VAL A 104 -5.49 5.53 10.03
CA VAL A 104 -6.42 5.81 11.12
C VAL A 104 -7.83 5.41 10.70
N GLN A 105 -8.58 4.80 11.62
CA GLN A 105 -9.98 4.45 11.38
C GLN A 105 -10.83 5.71 11.13
N GLY A 106 -11.71 5.63 10.12
CA GLY A 106 -12.59 6.73 9.71
C GLY A 106 -11.83 7.90 9.07
N GLN A 107 -10.62 7.66 8.56
CA GLN A 107 -9.84 8.67 7.85
C GLN A 107 -9.40 8.16 6.49
N GLU A 108 -9.23 9.11 5.58
CA GLU A 108 -8.66 8.88 4.26
C GLU A 108 -7.23 8.36 4.37
N LEU A 109 -6.85 7.49 3.44
CA LEU A 109 -5.45 7.12 3.25
C LEU A 109 -4.68 8.31 2.66
N GLN A 110 -3.82 8.91 3.47
CA GLN A 110 -3.05 10.09 3.12
C GLN A 110 -1.56 9.82 2.91
N PHE A 111 -0.91 10.68 2.15
CA PHE A 111 0.49 10.66 1.82
C PHE A 111 1.13 12.01 2.10
N LEU A 112 2.31 12.01 2.70
CA LEU A 112 3.05 13.22 3.02
C LEU A 112 4.46 13.15 2.45
N ALA A 113 4.98 14.27 1.95
CA ALA A 113 6.39 14.40 1.57
C ALA A 113 7.27 14.53 2.81
N ALA A 114 7.33 13.46 3.60
CA ALA A 114 8.08 13.37 4.84
C ALA A 114 8.57 11.95 5.08
N GLU A 115 9.76 11.81 5.64
CA GLU A 115 10.36 10.53 5.97
C GLU A 115 9.55 9.77 7.03
N ARG A 116 9.44 8.46 6.85
CA ARG A 116 8.89 7.54 7.84
C ARG A 116 9.70 6.25 7.87
N THR A 117 9.91 5.70 9.05
CA THR A 117 10.73 4.49 9.24
C THR A 117 9.91 3.21 9.31
N HIS A 118 8.67 3.29 9.78
CA HIS A 118 7.75 2.15 9.91
C HIS A 118 6.30 2.56 9.64
N GLY A 119 5.51 1.62 9.12
CA GLY A 119 4.07 1.76 8.93
C GLY A 119 3.31 0.43 9.06
N GLU A 120 2.00 0.50 8.85
CA GLU A 120 1.05 -0.61 9.12
C GLU A 120 0.66 -1.40 7.87
N LEU A 121 1.12 -0.97 6.68
CA LEU A 121 0.67 -1.52 5.41
C LEU A 121 1.43 -2.79 5.03
N SER A 122 0.76 -3.70 4.33
CA SER A 122 1.35 -4.94 3.83
C SER A 122 0.62 -5.39 2.58
N LEU A 123 1.23 -6.23 1.75
CA LEU A 123 0.54 -6.93 0.67
C LEU A 123 0.29 -8.38 1.05
N ARG A 124 -0.95 -8.68 1.44
CA ARG A 124 -1.36 -10.04 1.71
C ARG A 124 -1.36 -10.83 0.41
N ASN A 125 -0.68 -11.99 0.43
CA ASN A 125 -0.45 -12.84 -0.74
C ASN A 125 0.25 -12.10 -1.90
N GLY A 126 0.91 -10.97 -1.64
CA GLY A 126 1.61 -10.17 -2.65
C GLY A 126 0.73 -9.24 -3.50
N TYR A 127 -0.60 -9.19 -3.30
CA TYR A 127 -1.48 -8.37 -4.14
C TYR A 127 -2.59 -7.62 -3.38
N LEU A 128 -3.03 -8.01 -2.18
CA LEU A 128 -4.05 -7.24 -1.44
C LEU A 128 -3.41 -6.29 -0.44
N LEU A 129 -3.71 -5.00 -0.53
CA LEU A 129 -3.31 -4.05 0.50
C LEU A 129 -4.04 -4.37 1.80
N ALA A 130 -3.26 -4.50 2.87
CA ALA A 130 -3.73 -4.86 4.19
C ALA A 130 -3.16 -3.90 5.24
N VAL A 131 -3.98 -3.57 6.23
CA VAL A 131 -3.57 -2.81 7.42
C VAL A 131 -3.40 -3.80 8.56
N ASN A 132 -2.19 -3.89 9.11
CA ASN A 132 -1.85 -4.85 10.16
C ASN A 132 -2.27 -6.30 9.79
N GLY A 133 -2.01 -6.70 8.54
CA GLY A 133 -2.37 -8.02 7.99
C GLY A 133 -3.85 -8.22 7.63
N THR A 134 -4.72 -7.25 7.91
CA THR A 134 -6.16 -7.31 7.61
C THR A 134 -6.50 -6.60 6.31
N THR A 135 -7.12 -7.31 5.37
CA THR A 135 -7.56 -6.77 4.07
C THR A 135 -9.02 -6.29 4.06
N LYS A 136 -9.76 -6.56 5.14
CA LYS A 136 -11.14 -6.12 5.32
C LYS A 136 -11.15 -4.85 6.15
N GLY A 137 -11.76 -3.79 5.62
CA GLY A 137 -11.82 -2.49 6.29
C GLY A 137 -11.72 -1.35 5.30
N TRP A 138 -11.11 -1.56 4.13
CA TRP A 138 -11.11 -0.55 3.07
C TRP A 138 -12.53 -0.23 2.61
N THR A 139 -12.80 1.06 2.53
CA THR A 139 -14.07 1.61 2.06
C THR A 139 -13.80 2.69 1.01
N ILE A 140 -14.74 2.81 0.06
CA ILE A 140 -14.85 3.97 -0.83
C ILE A 140 -15.93 4.85 -0.23
N CYS A 141 -15.57 6.07 0.16
CA CYS A 141 -16.48 7.03 0.76
C CYS A 141 -16.58 8.27 -0.13
N VAL A 142 -17.70 8.99 -0.04
CA VAL A 142 -17.80 10.30 -0.67
C VAL A 142 -17.05 11.28 0.21
N GLY A 143 -15.85 11.66 -0.23
CA GLY A 143 -15.01 12.66 0.39
C GLY A 143 -15.39 14.07 -0.04
N GLU A 144 -14.51 15.01 0.25
CA GLU A 144 -14.73 16.40 -0.15
C GLU A 144 -14.71 16.60 -1.66
N LEU A 145 -15.37 17.67 -2.11
CA LEU A 145 -15.57 17.99 -3.53
C LEU A 145 -16.27 16.85 -4.30
N GLU A 146 -17.09 16.07 -3.59
CA GLU A 146 -17.87 14.93 -4.12
C GLU A 146 -16.97 13.88 -4.81
N GLN A 147 -15.72 13.76 -4.36
CA GLN A 147 -14.79 12.77 -4.89
C GLN A 147 -14.90 11.45 -4.12
N ASP A 148 -14.82 10.33 -4.83
CA ASP A 148 -14.71 9.01 -4.20
C ASP A 148 -13.29 8.81 -3.65
N VAL A 149 -13.16 8.70 -2.33
CA VAL A 149 -11.88 8.58 -1.61
C VAL A 149 -11.75 7.23 -0.92
N ILE A 150 -10.51 6.81 -0.68
CA ILE A 150 -10.21 5.57 0.06
C ILE A 150 -10.07 5.88 1.54
N GLU A 151 -10.90 5.24 2.36
CA GLU A 151 -10.82 5.30 3.82
C GLU A 151 -10.56 3.93 4.44
N TRP A 152 -9.94 3.95 5.62
CA TRP A 152 -9.85 2.76 6.46
C TRP A 152 -10.99 2.72 7.46
N MET A 153 -11.80 1.66 7.42
CA MET A 153 -12.94 1.44 8.31
C MET A 153 -13.87 2.66 8.35
N GLY A 154 -14.16 3.24 7.18
CA GLY A 154 -15.10 4.35 7.05
C GLY A 154 -16.49 3.96 7.57
N THR A 155 -17.13 4.88 8.28
CA THR A 155 -18.41 4.65 8.97
C THR A 155 -19.56 5.49 8.42
N ASP A 156 -19.27 6.42 7.51
CA ASP A 156 -20.28 7.28 6.93
C ASP A 156 -21.26 6.48 6.05
N ALA A 157 -22.49 6.99 5.93
CA ALA A 157 -23.53 6.33 5.15
C ALA A 157 -23.19 6.22 3.65
N SER A 158 -22.25 7.03 3.17
CA SER A 158 -21.73 6.99 1.80
C SER A 158 -20.69 5.89 1.57
N CYS A 159 -20.14 5.30 2.65
CA CYS A 159 -19.03 4.37 2.57
C CYS A 159 -19.45 2.98 2.10
N ASN A 160 -18.86 2.53 0.99
CA ASN A 160 -19.05 1.19 0.45
C ASN A 160 -17.78 0.35 0.62
N ALA A 161 -17.93 -0.88 1.10
CA ALA A 161 -16.80 -1.78 1.28
C ALA A 161 -16.09 -2.12 -0.05
N THR A 162 -14.77 -2.13 -0.02
CA THR A 162 -13.93 -2.44 -1.19
C THR A 162 -12.72 -3.29 -0.81
N TYR A 163 -11.97 -3.72 -1.82
CA TYR A 163 -10.61 -4.23 -1.68
C TYR A 163 -9.68 -3.39 -2.54
N ILE A 164 -8.44 -3.23 -2.07
CA ILE A 164 -7.39 -2.57 -2.81
C ILE A 164 -6.39 -3.62 -3.28
N HIS A 165 -6.18 -3.69 -4.59
CA HIS A 165 -5.22 -4.58 -5.22
C HIS A 165 -4.00 -3.79 -5.70
N ALA A 166 -2.82 -4.37 -5.47
CA ALA A 166 -1.59 -4.03 -6.16
C ALA A 166 -1.53 -4.83 -7.46
N VAL A 167 -1.62 -4.15 -8.59
CA VAL A 167 -1.59 -4.73 -9.94
C VAL A 167 -0.35 -4.26 -10.70
N ALA A 168 0.13 -5.10 -11.62
CA ALA A 168 1.32 -4.80 -12.41
C ALA A 168 1.05 -3.76 -13.52
N GLU A 169 -0.20 -3.69 -13.99
CA GLU A 169 -0.64 -2.83 -15.08
C GLU A 169 -1.93 -2.09 -14.67
N PRO A 170 -2.11 -0.82 -15.09
CA PRO A 170 -3.34 -0.09 -14.83
C PRO A 170 -4.56 -0.78 -15.49
N PRO A 171 -5.80 -0.44 -15.09
CA PRO A 171 -7.02 -1.12 -15.55
C PRO A 171 -7.54 -0.67 -16.94
N TYR A 172 -6.67 -0.26 -17.87
CA TYR A 172 -7.03 0.19 -19.22
C TYR A 172 -5.88 0.04 -20.22
#